data_AF-A0A0F6IH73-F1
#
_entry.id   AF-A0A0F6IH73-F1
#
_cell.length_a   1.000
_cell.length_b   1.000
_cell.length_c   1.000
_cell.angle_alpha   90.00
_cell.angle_beta   90.00
_cell.angle_gamma   90.00
#
_symmetry.space_group_name_H-M   'P 1'
#
loop_
_entity.id
_entity.type
_entity.pdbx_description
1 polymer ?
#
loop_
_entity_poly.entity_id
_entity_poly.type
_entity_poly.pdbx_seq_one_letter_code
_entity_poly.pdbx_strand_id
1 'polypeptide(L)'
;MLKEINEPHRTLCGERIPFENIHAVSVSLPQLSDVIGYEEKRTETLSRLKSGYPRFVAHSYIARILDYNRDTKKINTPQFIISSKKAANWIVQKFSIQNFEIIEDEGITTLVIPDLKDLEKEILSFIQHTGCLASSRMAEDFLLKKGILQEIFREKVEKENPVDKILSTLSSFYGDLNPEILLSASGMNGVYSAFESLSLIQQKKGKTIWVRLGWLYVDNIRILEKYTESSYVIHNATDLEELEIFLKQNSEQVAGIITECPTNPLLLVPDYEKLKSIVDHYKIPLIVDISVAGSAIINILPYVDVIVESLTKFACGNGDLMMGAVILNKNSNWFSEILPLCKEWIEKPYFRDCERLAYEIKDYEKRVFKISENVKKLAEFFSKQPGIRKVFWTGAIDSFQNFQKVTRLPNIHSGVLSIELSTSLEKFYDRLTLLKGPSFGTEFTLNMLYVYLAHYDLVIQDEGRKFLKENGLDPNLIRISVGTEDPELLIEEYKKALEV
;
A
#
# COMPACT_ATOMS: atom_id res chain seq x y z
N MET A 1 -9.23 -2.18 24.16
CA MET A 1 -8.50 -1.25 23.29
C MET A 1 -7.59 -0.27 24.04
N LEU A 2 -7.91 0.29 25.22
CA LEU A 2 -6.93 1.14 25.97
C LEU A 2 -6.21 0.47 27.14
N LYS A 3 -6.53 -0.80 27.43
CA LYS A 3 -5.62 -1.65 28.22
C LYS A 3 -4.28 -1.93 27.50
N GLU A 4 -4.16 -1.51 26.24
CA GLU A 4 -3.04 -1.79 25.35
C GLU A 4 -1.88 -0.78 25.47
N ILE A 5 -2.06 0.42 26.05
CA ILE A 5 -0.93 1.38 26.22
C ILE A 5 0.17 0.81 27.15
N ASN A 6 -0.20 -0.10 28.04
CA ASN A 6 0.72 -0.77 28.98
C ASN A 6 1.23 -2.14 28.48
N GLU A 7 1.06 -2.47 27.20
CA GLU A 7 1.59 -3.72 26.65
C GLU A 7 3.12 -3.63 26.47
N PRO A 8 3.90 -4.55 27.08
CA PRO A 8 5.36 -4.49 27.07
C PRO A 8 5.97 -4.63 25.65
N HIS A 9 5.19 -5.09 24.67
CA HIS A 9 5.65 -5.32 23.30
C HIS A 9 5.67 -4.05 22.43
N ARG A 10 5.00 -2.95 22.82
CA ARG A 10 4.94 -1.71 22.03
C ARG A 10 6.28 -1.02 21.85
N THR A 11 7.19 -1.23 22.80
CA THR A 11 8.53 -0.63 22.80
C THR A 11 9.61 -1.59 22.30
N LEU A 12 9.24 -2.79 21.85
CA LEU A 12 10.19 -3.78 21.35
C LEU A 12 10.28 -3.70 19.82
N CYS A 13 11.49 -3.50 19.32
CA CYS A 13 11.78 -3.56 17.89
C CYS A 13 11.52 -4.97 17.34
N GLY A 14 10.87 -5.05 16.18
CA GLY A 14 10.68 -6.28 15.43
C GLY A 14 9.47 -7.12 15.80
N GLU A 15 8.67 -6.70 16.79
CA GLU A 15 7.40 -7.36 17.11
C GLU A 15 6.36 -7.16 16.00
N ARG A 16 5.50 -8.17 15.83
CA ARG A 16 4.36 -8.12 14.90
C ARG A 16 3.35 -7.07 15.34
N ILE A 17 2.73 -6.39 14.37
CA ILE A 17 1.61 -5.51 14.63
C ILE A 17 0.43 -5.89 13.69
N PRO A 18 -0.70 -6.38 14.23
CA PRO A 18 -1.00 -6.59 15.67
C PRO A 18 -0.15 -7.70 16.30
N PHE A 19 0.05 -7.62 17.62
CA PHE A 19 0.86 -8.60 18.36
C PHE A 19 0.24 -9.99 18.29
N GLU A 20 1.07 -11.03 18.42
CA GLU A 20 0.71 -12.46 18.39
C GLU A 20 0.10 -12.99 17.09
N ASN A 21 -0.41 -12.12 16.20
CA ASN A 21 -0.94 -12.52 14.91
C ASN A 21 0.21 -12.83 13.95
N ILE A 22 0.39 -14.12 13.62
CA ILE A 22 1.45 -14.56 12.71
C ILE A 22 1.31 -13.94 11.31
N HIS A 23 0.09 -13.60 10.89
CA HIS A 23 -0.21 -13.03 9.57
C HIS A 23 -0.14 -11.49 9.54
N ALA A 24 0.26 -10.85 10.64
CA ALA A 24 0.44 -9.40 10.74
C ALA A 24 1.26 -8.82 9.57
N VAL A 25 0.77 -7.73 8.98
CA VAL A 25 1.43 -7.03 7.86
C VAL A 25 2.22 -5.80 8.31
N SER A 26 2.37 -5.57 9.62
CA SER A 26 3.22 -4.51 10.14
C SER A 26 4.19 -5.05 11.20
N VAL A 27 5.16 -4.21 11.53
CA VAL A 27 6.24 -4.50 12.46
C VAL A 27 6.58 -3.27 13.28
N SER A 28 6.91 -3.49 14.55
CA SER A 28 7.29 -2.46 15.49
C SER A 28 8.71 -1.91 15.21
N LEU A 29 8.81 -0.61 14.98
CA LEU A 29 10.06 0.15 14.85
C LEU A 29 10.03 1.32 15.84
N PRO A 30 10.22 1.07 17.15
CA PRO A 30 9.89 2.03 18.19
C PRO A 30 10.88 3.18 18.33
N GLN A 31 12.12 3.07 17.84
CA GLN A 31 13.10 4.15 17.93
C GLN A 31 13.51 4.64 16.55
N LEU A 32 13.96 5.90 16.44
CA LEU A 32 14.57 6.42 15.21
C LEU A 32 15.75 5.53 14.79
N SER A 33 16.55 5.04 15.74
CA SER A 33 17.65 4.11 15.49
C SER A 33 17.19 2.76 14.91
N ASP A 34 16.00 2.29 15.27
CA ASP A 34 15.43 1.06 14.70
C ASP A 34 15.00 1.30 13.25
N VAL A 35 14.39 2.46 12.95
CA VAL A 35 14.03 2.86 11.57
C VAL A 35 15.28 2.97 10.70
N ILE A 36 16.31 3.69 11.17
CA ILE A 36 17.59 3.83 10.47
C ILE A 36 18.27 2.47 10.32
N GLY A 37 18.31 1.66 11.37
CA GLY A 37 18.93 0.34 11.33
C GLY A 37 18.24 -0.62 10.38
N TYR A 38 16.92 -0.48 10.20
CA TYR A 38 16.16 -1.23 9.19
C TYR A 38 16.56 -0.81 7.77
N GLU A 39 16.60 0.49 7.47
CA GLU A 39 16.96 1.01 6.14
C GLU A 39 18.43 0.71 5.77
N GLU A 40 19.35 0.83 6.74
CA GLU A 40 20.76 0.48 6.56
C GLU A 40 21.04 -1.03 6.60
N LYS A 41 20.01 -1.85 6.79
CA LYS A 41 20.11 -3.32 6.88
C LYS A 41 21.08 -3.80 7.96
N ARG A 42 21.13 -3.10 9.09
CA ARG A 42 22.01 -3.47 10.22
C ARG A 42 21.61 -4.81 10.81
N THR A 43 22.58 -5.68 11.03
CA THR A 43 22.35 -7.05 11.52
C THR A 43 21.62 -7.07 12.86
N GLU A 44 21.97 -6.17 13.78
CA GLU A 44 21.34 -6.07 15.08
C GLU A 44 19.86 -5.68 14.98
N THR A 45 19.42 -4.94 13.97
CA THR A 45 18.01 -4.59 13.77
C THR A 45 17.27 -5.71 13.04
N LEU A 46 17.81 -6.18 11.91
CA LEU A 46 17.15 -7.20 11.09
C LEU A 46 16.95 -8.52 11.82
N SER A 47 17.89 -8.92 12.69
CA SER A 47 17.78 -10.14 13.49
C SER A 47 16.65 -10.12 14.53
N ARG A 48 16.11 -8.94 14.87
CA ARG A 48 14.98 -8.79 15.80
C ARG A 48 13.62 -8.85 15.10
N LEU A 49 13.56 -8.69 13.77
CA LEU A 49 12.30 -8.61 13.02
C LEU A 49 11.62 -9.97 12.92
N LYS A 50 10.48 -10.12 13.59
CA LYS A 50 9.62 -11.33 13.56
C LYS A 50 8.63 -11.31 12.41
N SER A 51 8.37 -10.14 11.87
CA SER A 51 7.59 -9.87 10.67
C SER A 51 8.13 -8.62 9.99
N GLY A 52 7.68 -8.39 8.77
CA GLY A 52 7.61 -7.08 8.16
C GLY A 52 6.29 -7.01 7.41
N TYR A 53 5.96 -5.86 6.82
CA TYR A 53 5.01 -5.90 5.69
C TYR A 53 5.53 -6.98 4.75
N PRO A 54 4.77 -8.04 4.42
CA PRO A 54 5.29 -9.32 3.87
C PRO A 54 5.99 -9.24 2.51
N ARG A 55 6.33 -8.02 2.09
CA ARG A 55 7.12 -7.62 0.94
C ARG A 55 8.56 -7.22 1.28
N PHE A 56 8.87 -6.82 2.51
CA PHE A 56 10.20 -6.32 2.89
C PHE A 56 11.05 -7.32 3.67
N VAL A 57 10.41 -8.18 4.44
CA VAL A 57 11.05 -9.29 5.17
C VAL A 57 10.31 -10.57 4.80
N ALA A 58 11.06 -11.64 4.54
CA ALA A 58 10.46 -12.93 4.27
C ALA A 58 9.62 -13.40 5.48
N HIS A 59 8.36 -13.74 5.24
CA HIS A 59 7.49 -14.24 6.29
C HIS A 59 8.05 -15.56 6.85
N SER A 60 7.96 -15.76 8.18
CA SER A 60 8.55 -16.93 8.85
C SER A 60 8.09 -18.28 8.27
N TYR A 61 6.81 -18.41 7.89
CA TYR A 61 6.32 -19.60 7.20
C TYR A 61 6.94 -19.82 5.82
N ILE A 62 7.22 -18.74 5.07
CA ILE A 62 7.90 -18.85 3.77
C ILE A 62 9.33 -19.38 3.97
N ALA A 63 10.05 -18.89 4.98
CA ALA A 63 11.38 -19.41 5.33
C ALA A 63 11.34 -20.91 5.64
N ARG A 64 10.35 -21.39 6.41
CA ARG A 64 10.20 -22.83 6.71
C ARG A 64 9.90 -23.68 5.46
N ILE A 65 9.21 -23.13 4.47
CA ILE A 65 8.99 -23.82 3.18
C ILE A 65 10.30 -23.94 2.41
N LEU A 66 11.09 -22.87 2.37
CA LEU A 66 12.41 -22.88 1.72
C LEU A 66 13.31 -23.94 2.37
N ASP A 67 13.32 -24.04 3.69
CA ASP A 67 14.09 -25.05 4.43
C ASP A 67 13.57 -26.47 4.16
N TYR A 68 12.25 -26.68 4.18
CA TYR A 68 11.66 -27.97 3.78
C TYR A 68 12.08 -28.38 2.37
N ASN A 69 12.08 -27.46 1.41
CA ASN A 69 12.51 -27.71 0.03
C ASN A 69 14.00 -28.09 -0.04
N ARG A 70 14.88 -27.43 0.73
CA ARG A 70 16.31 -27.81 0.82
C ARG A 70 16.46 -29.24 1.36
N ASP A 71 15.77 -29.55 2.45
CA ASP A 71 15.96 -30.82 3.16
C ASP A 71 15.36 -32.02 2.42
N THR A 72 14.14 -31.87 1.89
CA THR A 72 13.37 -32.98 1.31
C THR A 72 13.51 -33.10 -0.20
N LYS A 73 13.59 -31.98 -0.92
CA LYS A 73 13.72 -31.94 -2.39
C LYS A 73 15.15 -31.72 -2.86
N LYS A 74 16.10 -31.51 -1.94
CA LYS A 74 17.53 -31.27 -2.22
C LYS A 74 17.79 -30.03 -3.09
N ILE A 75 16.91 -29.03 -2.98
CA ILE A 75 17.02 -27.76 -3.70
C ILE A 75 18.01 -26.86 -2.94
N ASN A 76 19.29 -26.93 -3.32
CA ASN A 76 20.37 -26.12 -2.75
C ASN A 76 20.67 -24.85 -3.56
N THR A 77 19.85 -24.57 -4.56
CA THR A 77 19.95 -23.42 -5.46
C THR A 77 18.94 -22.34 -5.07
N PRO A 78 19.08 -21.11 -5.59
CA PRO A 78 18.09 -20.06 -5.38
C PRO A 78 16.67 -20.49 -5.77
N GLN A 79 15.73 -20.22 -4.88
CA GLN A 79 14.33 -20.58 -5.01
C GLN A 79 13.42 -19.49 -4.43
N PHE A 80 12.30 -19.25 -5.08
CA PHE A 80 11.33 -18.21 -4.73
C PHE A 80 9.95 -18.83 -4.52
N ILE A 81 9.35 -18.55 -3.37
CA ILE A 81 7.96 -18.93 -3.09
C ILE A 81 7.05 -17.83 -3.63
N ILE A 82 6.18 -18.20 -4.56
CA ILE A 82 5.40 -17.26 -5.37
C ILE A 82 3.92 -17.65 -5.37
N SER A 83 3.07 -16.67 -5.64
CA SER A 83 1.60 -16.78 -5.61
C SER A 83 1.03 -17.87 -6.52
N SER A 84 1.61 -18.06 -7.70
CA SER A 84 1.10 -19.01 -8.69
C SER A 84 2.14 -19.37 -9.75
N LYS A 85 1.87 -20.45 -10.50
CA LYS A 85 2.60 -20.81 -11.73
C LYS A 85 2.55 -19.71 -12.80
N LYS A 86 1.46 -18.95 -12.88
CA LYS A 86 1.32 -17.84 -13.82
C LYS A 86 2.35 -16.74 -13.49
N ALA A 87 2.42 -16.35 -12.22
CA ALA A 87 3.44 -15.42 -11.75
C ALA A 87 4.87 -15.94 -11.98
N ALA A 88 5.10 -17.25 -11.81
CA ALA A 88 6.38 -17.89 -12.11
C ALA A 88 6.80 -17.67 -13.56
N ASN A 89 5.87 -17.94 -14.49
CA ASN A 89 6.10 -17.79 -15.91
C ASN A 89 6.35 -16.33 -16.29
N TRP A 90 5.68 -15.37 -15.66
CA TRP A 90 5.96 -13.94 -15.88
C TRP A 90 7.37 -13.57 -15.46
N ILE A 91 7.84 -14.04 -14.30
CA ILE A 91 9.23 -13.79 -13.86
C ILE A 91 10.21 -14.39 -14.88
N VAL A 92 10.01 -15.64 -15.27
CA VAL A 92 10.85 -16.32 -16.27
C VAL A 92 10.91 -15.54 -17.58
N GLN A 93 9.76 -15.11 -18.10
CA GLN A 93 9.68 -14.35 -19.34
C GLN A 93 10.33 -12.97 -19.20
N LYS A 94 10.00 -12.22 -18.13
CA LYS A 94 10.52 -10.86 -17.89
C LYS A 94 12.04 -10.82 -17.82
N PHE A 95 12.65 -11.82 -17.19
CA PHE A 95 14.09 -11.89 -16.99
C PHE A 95 14.80 -12.83 -17.98
N SER A 96 14.09 -13.34 -18.99
CA SER A 96 14.62 -14.24 -20.03
C SER A 96 15.37 -15.46 -19.46
N ILE A 97 14.89 -16.01 -18.34
CA ILE A 97 15.52 -17.11 -17.61
C ILE A 97 15.40 -18.40 -18.42
N GLN A 98 16.53 -19.02 -18.75
CA GLN A 98 16.58 -20.23 -19.58
C GLN A 98 16.52 -21.52 -18.75
N ASN A 99 17.27 -21.57 -17.65
CA ASN A 99 17.34 -22.75 -16.78
C ASN A 99 16.53 -22.48 -15.50
N PHE A 100 15.36 -23.10 -15.41
CA PHE A 100 14.48 -22.99 -14.26
C PHE A 100 13.62 -24.24 -14.09
N GLU A 101 13.08 -24.41 -12.89
CA GLU A 101 12.06 -25.41 -12.59
C GLU A 101 10.91 -24.74 -11.84
N ILE A 102 9.67 -25.06 -12.19
CA ILE A 102 8.48 -24.63 -11.44
C ILE A 102 7.89 -25.86 -10.77
N ILE A 103 7.91 -25.86 -9.45
CA ILE A 103 7.40 -26.95 -8.61
C ILE A 103 6.09 -26.51 -7.97
N GLU A 104 5.03 -27.29 -8.19
CA GLU A 104 3.73 -27.13 -7.53
C GLU A 104 3.56 -28.25 -6.50
N ASP A 105 3.44 -27.88 -5.22
CA ASP A 105 3.34 -28.84 -4.12
C ASP A 105 2.36 -28.33 -3.07
N GLU A 106 1.27 -29.07 -2.85
CA GLU A 106 0.22 -28.77 -1.88
C GLU A 106 -0.38 -27.34 -1.95
N GLY A 107 -0.35 -26.74 -3.14
CA GLY A 107 -0.87 -25.38 -3.40
C GLY A 107 0.20 -24.28 -3.33
N ILE A 108 1.45 -24.61 -2.99
CA ILE A 108 2.58 -23.70 -3.08
C ILE A 108 3.27 -23.84 -4.43
N THR A 109 3.58 -22.71 -5.06
CA THR A 109 4.45 -22.65 -6.23
C THR A 109 5.86 -22.21 -5.80
N THR A 110 6.87 -23.02 -6.13
CA THR A 110 8.29 -22.70 -5.98
C THR A 110 8.92 -22.52 -7.36
N LEU A 111 9.50 -21.36 -7.63
CA LEU A 111 10.35 -21.13 -8.80
C LEU A 111 11.81 -21.35 -8.40
N VAL A 112 12.44 -22.38 -8.94
CA VAL A 112 13.85 -22.70 -8.74
C VAL A 112 14.66 -22.20 -9.93
N ILE A 113 15.75 -21.48 -9.67
CA ILE A 113 16.63 -20.97 -10.72
C ILE A 113 18.07 -21.39 -10.37
N PRO A 114 18.55 -22.52 -10.92
CA PRO A 114 19.87 -23.05 -10.58
C PRO A 114 21.02 -22.08 -10.87
N ASP A 115 20.96 -21.41 -12.02
CA ASP A 115 22.03 -20.52 -12.51
C ASP A 115 21.64 -19.04 -12.37
N LEU A 116 21.31 -18.62 -11.15
CA LEU A 116 20.89 -17.24 -10.89
C LEU A 116 22.10 -16.27 -10.99
N LYS A 117 22.22 -15.57 -12.12
CA LYS A 117 23.32 -14.62 -12.41
C LYS A 117 23.03 -13.22 -11.88
N ASP A 118 23.27 -12.98 -10.60
CA ASP A 118 23.08 -11.68 -9.92
C ASP A 118 21.65 -11.09 -9.98
N LEU A 119 20.68 -11.80 -10.57
CA LEU A 119 19.29 -11.34 -10.76
C LEU A 119 18.40 -11.45 -9.52
N GLU A 120 18.93 -11.95 -8.39
CA GLU A 120 18.13 -12.22 -7.19
C GLU A 120 17.42 -10.97 -6.68
N LYS A 121 18.14 -9.85 -6.63
CA LYS A 121 17.63 -8.57 -6.14
C LYS A 121 16.53 -8.04 -7.07
N GLU A 122 16.71 -8.14 -8.38
CA GLU A 122 15.73 -7.72 -9.37
C GLU A 122 14.47 -8.57 -9.32
N ILE A 123 14.60 -9.89 -9.17
CA ILE A 123 13.46 -10.82 -9.07
C ILE A 123 12.68 -10.57 -7.78
N LEU A 124 13.34 -10.47 -6.62
CA LEU A 124 12.69 -10.16 -5.36
C LEU A 124 11.97 -8.80 -5.43
N SER A 125 12.62 -7.81 -6.05
CA SER A 125 12.01 -6.50 -6.27
C SER A 125 10.82 -6.57 -7.22
N PHE A 126 10.87 -7.38 -8.27
CA PHE A 126 9.73 -7.62 -9.14
C PHE A 126 8.56 -8.21 -8.36
N ILE A 127 8.80 -9.31 -7.63
CA ILE A 127 7.80 -9.98 -6.78
C ILE A 127 7.15 -8.99 -5.80
N GLN A 128 7.95 -8.13 -5.16
CA GLN A 128 7.47 -7.08 -4.24
C GLN A 128 6.55 -6.06 -4.94
N HIS A 129 6.96 -5.52 -6.09
CA HIS A 129 6.25 -4.43 -6.76
C HIS A 129 5.03 -4.90 -7.57
N THR A 130 5.04 -6.13 -8.07
CA THR A 130 3.90 -6.69 -8.83
C THR A 130 2.93 -7.46 -7.94
N GLY A 131 3.25 -7.64 -6.65
CA GLY A 131 2.39 -8.28 -5.67
C GLY A 131 2.23 -9.79 -5.87
N CYS A 132 3.21 -10.44 -6.49
CA CYS A 132 3.19 -11.87 -6.84
C CYS A 132 3.61 -12.81 -5.69
N LEU A 133 3.58 -12.35 -4.45
CA LEU A 133 3.98 -13.12 -3.26
C LEU A 133 2.93 -14.17 -2.88
N ALA A 134 3.39 -15.31 -2.36
CA ALA A 134 2.48 -16.26 -1.73
C ALA A 134 1.86 -15.68 -0.46
N SER A 135 0.60 -16.01 -0.23
CA SER A 135 -0.10 -15.65 1.01
C SER A 135 0.53 -16.34 2.22
N SER A 136 0.58 -15.67 3.37
CA SER A 136 1.03 -16.29 4.62
C SER A 136 0.08 -17.40 5.08
N ARG A 137 -1.22 -17.32 4.78
CA ARG A 137 -2.20 -18.39 5.04
C ARG A 137 -2.04 -19.57 4.08
N MET A 138 -1.68 -19.30 2.83
CA MET A 138 -1.29 -20.36 1.88
C MET A 138 -0.05 -21.12 2.37
N ALA A 139 0.95 -20.38 2.87
CA ALA A 139 2.15 -20.98 3.45
C ALA A 139 1.83 -21.80 4.71
N GLU A 140 0.92 -21.32 5.55
CA GLU A 140 0.46 -22.05 6.73
C GLU A 140 -0.20 -23.38 6.39
N ASP A 141 -1.13 -23.39 5.43
CA ASP A 141 -1.83 -24.60 4.99
C ASP A 141 -0.86 -25.64 4.43
N PHE A 142 0.16 -25.21 3.68
CA PHE A 142 1.23 -26.10 3.22
C PHE A 142 1.96 -26.76 4.40
N LEU A 143 2.40 -25.95 5.37
CA LEU A 143 3.17 -26.45 6.51
C LEU A 143 2.33 -27.40 7.38
N LEU A 144 1.03 -27.15 7.53
CA LEU A 144 0.11 -28.05 8.21
C LEU A 144 0.03 -29.40 7.49
N LYS A 145 -0.21 -29.39 6.16
CA LYS A 145 -0.34 -30.62 5.36
C LYS A 145 0.95 -31.45 5.32
N LYS A 146 2.12 -30.81 5.40
CA LYS A 146 3.42 -31.49 5.51
C LYS A 146 3.72 -31.99 6.94
N GLY A 147 2.85 -31.75 7.92
CA GLY A 147 3.07 -32.13 9.32
C GLY A 147 4.16 -31.31 10.03
N ILE A 148 4.56 -30.19 9.43
CA ILE A 148 5.56 -29.26 9.97
C ILE A 148 4.93 -28.31 11.00
N LEU A 149 3.64 -28.01 10.82
CA LEU A 149 2.77 -27.39 11.81
C LEU A 149 1.76 -28.41 12.34
N GLN A 150 1.41 -28.25 13.62
CA GLN A 150 0.39 -29.09 14.28
C GLN A 150 -1.01 -28.51 14.14
N GLU A 151 -1.13 -27.18 14.13
CA GLU A 151 -2.37 -26.46 13.95
C GLU A 151 -2.13 -25.16 13.17
N ILE A 152 -3.22 -24.62 12.61
CA ILE A 152 -3.24 -23.29 11.98
C ILE A 152 -3.53 -22.21 13.02
N PHE A 153 -3.13 -20.98 12.74
CA PHE A 153 -3.47 -19.83 13.54
C PHE A 153 -4.98 -19.68 13.69
N ARG A 154 -5.46 -19.53 14.93
CA ARG A 154 -6.88 -19.42 15.24
C ARG A 154 -7.33 -17.99 15.07
N GLU A 155 -8.21 -17.77 14.11
CA GLU A 155 -8.75 -16.47 13.76
C GLU A 155 -10.23 -16.55 13.42
N LYS A 156 -10.92 -15.41 13.48
CA LYS A 156 -12.32 -15.33 13.05
C LYS A 156 -12.37 -15.13 11.55
N VAL A 157 -13.23 -15.91 10.91
CA VAL A 157 -13.38 -15.94 9.45
C VAL A 157 -14.84 -16.07 9.06
N GLU A 158 -15.14 -15.69 7.82
CA GLU A 158 -16.43 -15.86 7.18
C GLU A 158 -16.29 -16.89 6.06
N LYS A 159 -16.89 -18.08 6.24
CA LYS A 159 -16.74 -19.20 5.31
C LYS A 159 -17.82 -19.25 4.23
N GLU A 160 -18.95 -18.61 4.48
CA GLU A 160 -20.09 -18.66 3.56
C GLU A 160 -19.98 -17.55 2.51
N ASN A 161 -19.68 -17.95 1.26
CA ASN A 161 -19.55 -17.07 0.09
C ASN A 161 -18.69 -15.81 0.34
N PRO A 162 -17.43 -15.97 0.81
CA PRO A 162 -16.60 -14.84 1.24
C PRO A 162 -16.36 -13.82 0.13
N VAL A 163 -16.08 -14.29 -1.09
CA VAL A 163 -15.83 -13.44 -2.25
C VAL A 163 -17.06 -12.59 -2.57
N ASP A 164 -18.26 -13.19 -2.59
CA ASP A 164 -19.50 -12.47 -2.86
C ASP A 164 -19.80 -11.43 -1.80
N LYS A 165 -19.50 -11.71 -0.52
CA LYS A 165 -19.66 -10.74 0.58
C LYS A 165 -18.72 -9.54 0.42
N ILE A 166 -17.46 -9.78 0.05
CA ILE A 166 -16.48 -8.72 -0.23
C ILE A 166 -16.96 -7.87 -1.41
N LEU A 167 -17.29 -8.51 -2.54
CA LEU A 167 -17.75 -7.83 -3.74
C LEU A 167 -19.05 -7.08 -3.49
N SER A 168 -20.03 -7.67 -2.80
CA SER A 168 -21.29 -7.01 -2.45
C SER A 168 -21.06 -5.77 -1.59
N THR A 169 -20.16 -5.83 -0.62
CA THR A 169 -19.80 -4.68 0.22
C THR A 169 -19.19 -3.57 -0.63
N LEU A 170 -18.19 -3.88 -1.46
CA LEU A 170 -17.54 -2.88 -2.32
C LEU A 170 -18.49 -2.31 -3.37
N SER A 171 -19.27 -3.15 -4.05
CA SER A 171 -20.27 -2.74 -5.05
C SER A 171 -21.34 -1.84 -4.46
N SER A 172 -21.73 -2.05 -3.19
CA SER A 172 -22.73 -1.21 -2.52
C SER A 172 -22.32 0.27 -2.48
N PHE A 173 -21.01 0.55 -2.43
CA PHE A 173 -20.49 1.92 -2.47
C PHE A 173 -20.64 2.57 -3.86
N TYR A 174 -20.85 1.83 -4.95
CA TYR A 174 -20.93 2.44 -6.28
C TYR A 174 -22.36 2.63 -6.79
N GLY A 175 -23.37 2.05 -6.13
CA GLY A 175 -24.77 2.16 -6.51
C GLY A 175 -24.98 1.88 -7.99
N ASP A 176 -25.70 2.77 -8.67
CA ASP A 176 -26.06 2.63 -10.09
C ASP A 176 -24.88 2.75 -11.06
N LEU A 177 -23.71 3.25 -10.62
CA LEU A 177 -22.51 3.27 -11.48
C LEU A 177 -22.05 1.86 -11.83
N ASN A 178 -22.35 0.87 -10.97
CA ASN A 178 -22.18 -0.57 -11.22
C ASN A 178 -20.86 -0.93 -11.95
N PRO A 179 -19.68 -0.57 -11.42
CA PRO A 179 -18.40 -0.91 -12.04
C PRO A 179 -18.16 -2.42 -12.10
N GLU A 180 -17.17 -2.85 -12.86
CA GLU A 180 -16.60 -4.19 -12.68
C GLU A 180 -15.56 -4.13 -11.55
N ILE A 181 -15.66 -5.01 -10.56
CA ILE A 181 -14.69 -5.09 -9.45
C ILE A 181 -13.95 -6.42 -9.53
N LEU A 182 -12.62 -6.35 -9.62
CA LEU A 182 -11.73 -7.50 -9.65
C LEU A 182 -10.88 -7.52 -8.38
N LEU A 183 -10.94 -8.61 -7.61
CA LEU A 183 -10.09 -8.77 -6.42
C LEU A 183 -8.70 -9.27 -6.83
N SER A 184 -7.67 -8.68 -6.23
CA SER A 184 -6.27 -9.02 -6.44
C SER A 184 -5.58 -9.43 -5.14
N ALA A 185 -4.48 -10.18 -5.23
CA ALA A 185 -3.71 -10.66 -4.09
C ALA A 185 -3.12 -9.54 -3.23
N SER A 186 -2.97 -8.33 -3.78
CA SER A 186 -2.55 -7.14 -3.03
C SER A 186 -2.90 -5.87 -3.81
N GLY A 187 -2.89 -4.72 -3.12
CA GLY A 187 -3.03 -3.41 -3.77
C GLY A 187 -2.04 -3.20 -4.91
N MET A 188 -0.76 -3.57 -4.71
CA MET A 188 0.26 -3.46 -5.75
C MET A 188 0.02 -4.35 -6.96
N ASN A 189 -0.49 -5.57 -6.75
CA ASN A 189 -0.92 -6.39 -7.89
C ASN A 189 -2.04 -5.69 -8.66
N GLY A 190 -2.99 -5.06 -7.96
CA GLY A 190 -4.04 -4.26 -8.62
C GLY A 190 -3.48 -3.09 -9.45
N VAL A 191 -2.55 -2.32 -8.88
CA VAL A 191 -1.89 -1.20 -9.60
C VAL A 191 -1.13 -1.72 -10.81
N TYR A 192 -0.31 -2.75 -10.63
CA TYR A 192 0.48 -3.33 -11.72
C TYR A 192 -0.41 -3.90 -12.83
N SER A 193 -1.48 -4.63 -12.49
CA SER A 193 -2.40 -5.17 -13.48
C SER A 193 -3.10 -4.09 -14.30
N ALA A 194 -3.51 -2.99 -13.67
CA ALA A 194 -4.11 -1.85 -14.38
C ALA A 194 -3.09 -1.13 -15.27
N PHE A 195 -1.90 -0.84 -14.73
CA PHE A 195 -0.80 -0.20 -15.44
C PHE A 195 -0.35 -1.01 -16.66
N GLU A 196 -0.09 -2.31 -16.48
CA GLU A 196 0.42 -3.17 -17.55
C GLU A 196 -0.63 -3.36 -18.65
N SER A 197 -1.90 -3.54 -18.28
CA SER A 197 -3.00 -3.66 -19.24
C SER A 197 -3.12 -2.42 -20.13
N LEU A 198 -3.11 -1.22 -19.53
CA LEU A 198 -3.18 0.03 -20.30
C LEU A 198 -1.89 0.29 -21.08
N SER A 199 -0.73 -0.06 -20.55
CA SER A 199 0.54 0.04 -21.27
C SER A 199 0.53 -0.79 -22.55
N LEU A 200 0.07 -2.05 -22.48
CA LEU A 200 -0.04 -2.93 -23.65
C LEU A 200 -1.04 -2.41 -24.70
N ILE A 201 -2.13 -1.77 -24.27
CA ILE A 201 -3.10 -1.13 -25.18
C ILE A 201 -2.47 0.07 -25.88
N GLN A 202 -1.71 0.88 -25.15
CA GLN A 202 -1.19 2.16 -25.60
C GLN A 202 0.09 2.02 -26.43
N GLN A 203 0.92 1.02 -26.13
CA GLN A 203 2.09 0.65 -26.94
C GLN A 203 1.72 0.27 -28.37
N LYS A 204 0.55 -0.38 -28.58
CA LYS A 204 0.02 -0.66 -29.93
C LYS A 204 -0.26 0.62 -30.73
N LYS A 205 -0.45 1.74 -30.04
CA LYS A 205 -0.66 3.09 -30.60
C LYS A 205 0.64 3.91 -30.62
N GLY A 206 1.79 3.32 -30.28
CA GLY A 206 3.09 3.99 -30.21
C GLY A 206 3.27 4.90 -29.00
N LYS A 207 2.38 4.83 -28.00
CA LYS A 207 2.43 5.68 -26.81
C LYS A 207 3.15 4.98 -25.67
N THR A 208 4.14 5.62 -25.07
CA THR A 208 5.03 5.00 -24.07
C THR A 208 5.28 5.84 -22.82
N ILE A 209 5.01 7.16 -22.85
CA ILE A 209 5.28 8.04 -21.70
C ILE A 209 4.17 7.92 -20.66
N TRP A 210 4.51 7.59 -19.42
CA TRP A 210 3.57 7.66 -18.30
C TRP A 210 3.75 8.94 -17.47
N VAL A 211 2.66 9.61 -17.13
CA VAL A 211 2.70 10.77 -16.23
C VAL A 211 2.43 10.33 -14.80
N ARG A 212 3.37 10.64 -13.91
CA ARG A 212 3.18 10.58 -12.46
C ARG A 212 2.67 11.92 -11.97
N LEU A 213 1.40 11.99 -11.57
CA LEU A 213 0.80 13.20 -11.01
C LEU A 213 0.77 13.10 -9.48
N GLY A 214 1.73 13.73 -8.82
CA GLY A 214 1.89 13.77 -7.38
C GLY A 214 3.11 13.02 -6.86
N TRP A 215 3.43 13.25 -5.59
CA TRP A 215 4.28 12.37 -4.81
C TRP A 215 3.46 11.16 -4.34
N LEU A 216 3.61 10.04 -5.05
CA LEU A 216 2.83 8.83 -4.81
C LEU A 216 3.50 7.92 -3.78
N TYR A 217 2.79 6.87 -3.40
CA TYR A 217 3.35 5.74 -2.68
C TYR A 217 4.58 5.19 -3.42
N VAL A 218 5.64 4.90 -2.64
CA VAL A 218 6.96 4.54 -3.19
C VAL A 218 6.91 3.39 -4.20
N ASP A 219 6.09 2.36 -3.97
CA ASP A 219 6.03 1.23 -4.91
C ASP A 219 5.25 1.58 -6.19
N ASN A 220 4.29 2.51 -6.14
CA ASN A 220 3.64 3.06 -7.34
C ASN A 220 4.67 3.82 -8.19
N ILE A 221 5.57 4.56 -7.53
CA ILE A 221 6.72 5.19 -8.19
C ILE A 221 7.64 4.13 -8.83
N ARG A 222 7.96 3.06 -8.09
CA ARG A 222 8.85 2.00 -8.61
C ARG A 222 8.24 1.23 -9.78
N ILE A 223 6.92 1.09 -9.86
CA ILE A 223 6.27 0.51 -11.05
C ILE A 223 6.60 1.35 -12.29
N LEU A 224 6.43 2.67 -12.20
CA LEU A 224 6.77 3.56 -13.32
C LEU A 224 8.26 3.47 -13.65
N GLU A 225 9.14 3.71 -12.68
CA GLU A 225 10.60 3.74 -12.90
C GLU A 225 11.16 2.45 -13.50
N LYS A 226 10.56 1.29 -13.20
CA LYS A 226 11.08 -0.02 -13.62
C LYS A 226 10.40 -0.59 -14.85
N TYR A 227 9.14 -0.23 -15.11
CA TYR A 227 8.31 -0.93 -16.09
C TYR A 227 7.75 -0.01 -17.18
N THR A 228 8.10 1.28 -17.19
CA THR A 228 7.92 2.14 -18.37
C THR A 228 9.25 2.47 -19.05
N GLU A 229 9.20 2.79 -20.34
CA GLU A 229 10.35 3.32 -21.07
C GLU A 229 10.68 4.75 -20.64
N SER A 230 9.67 5.55 -20.33
CA SER A 230 9.82 6.96 -19.97
C SER A 230 8.65 7.42 -19.09
N SER A 231 8.97 8.20 -18.05
CA SER A 231 7.96 8.82 -17.22
C SER A 231 8.20 10.32 -17.08
N TYR A 232 7.12 11.09 -17.05
CA TYR A 232 7.14 12.51 -16.72
C TYR A 232 6.55 12.72 -15.33
N VAL A 233 7.21 13.53 -14.51
CA VAL A 233 6.88 13.71 -13.10
C VAL A 233 6.36 15.12 -12.87
N ILE A 234 5.17 15.20 -12.29
CA ILE A 234 4.61 16.43 -11.72
C ILE A 234 4.51 16.18 -10.22
N HIS A 235 5.28 16.89 -9.39
CA HIS A 235 5.34 16.60 -7.95
C HIS A 235 4.10 17.06 -7.19
N ASN A 236 3.51 18.20 -7.58
CA ASN A 236 2.30 18.71 -6.97
C ASN A 236 1.06 18.14 -7.68
N ALA A 237 0.31 17.27 -6.99
CA ALA A 237 -0.87 16.63 -7.57
C ALA A 237 -2.01 17.62 -7.90
N THR A 238 -2.01 18.82 -7.31
CA THR A 238 -3.02 19.85 -7.61
C THR A 238 -2.63 20.76 -8.77
N ASP A 239 -1.40 20.66 -9.28
CA ASP A 239 -0.93 21.48 -10.40
C ASP A 239 -1.37 20.89 -11.75
N LEU A 240 -2.65 21.12 -12.06
CA LEU A 240 -3.23 20.68 -13.33
C LEU A 240 -2.85 21.59 -14.50
N GLU A 241 -2.23 22.75 -14.24
CA GLU A 241 -1.74 23.65 -15.29
C GLU A 241 -0.45 23.13 -15.90
N GLU A 242 0.52 22.72 -15.07
CA GLU A 242 1.74 22.05 -15.52
C GLU A 242 1.41 20.80 -16.36
N LEU A 243 0.44 20.00 -15.90
CA LEU A 243 -0.05 18.84 -16.65
C LEU A 243 -0.55 19.24 -18.04
N GLU A 244 -1.42 20.24 -18.14
CA GLU A 244 -1.99 20.65 -19.41
C GLU A 244 -0.94 21.22 -20.36
N ILE A 245 0.05 21.97 -19.86
CA ILE A 245 1.19 22.47 -20.64
C ILE A 245 1.98 21.30 -21.24
N PHE A 246 2.31 20.31 -20.42
CA PHE A 246 3.04 19.12 -20.87
C PHE A 246 2.24 18.34 -21.94
N LEU A 247 0.94 18.13 -21.70
CA LEU A 247 0.10 17.37 -22.62
C LEU A 247 -0.12 18.08 -23.96
N LYS A 248 -0.20 19.42 -24.00
CA LYS A 248 -0.26 20.19 -25.26
C LYS A 248 0.87 19.88 -26.22
N GLN A 249 2.05 19.52 -25.69
CA GLN A 249 3.24 19.25 -26.46
C GLN A 249 3.46 17.74 -26.70
N ASN A 250 2.96 16.88 -25.80
CA ASN A 250 3.37 15.47 -25.74
C ASN A 250 2.22 14.45 -25.78
N SER A 251 0.94 14.86 -25.86
CA SER A 251 -0.22 13.95 -25.75
C SER A 251 -0.21 12.74 -26.69
N GLU A 252 0.39 12.88 -27.87
CA GLU A 252 0.53 11.79 -28.85
C GLU A 252 1.50 10.70 -28.41
N GLN A 253 2.35 10.93 -27.41
CA GLN A 253 3.29 9.96 -26.84
C GLN A 253 2.87 9.45 -25.46
N VAL A 254 1.89 10.09 -24.80
CA VAL A 254 1.50 9.79 -23.42
C VAL A 254 0.58 8.57 -23.36
N ALA A 255 1.06 7.50 -22.74
CA ALA A 255 0.35 6.24 -22.54
C ALA A 255 -0.72 6.34 -21.44
N GLY A 256 -0.48 7.08 -20.36
CA GLY A 256 -1.42 7.14 -19.24
C GLY A 256 -0.97 8.06 -18.13
N ILE A 257 -1.89 8.35 -17.21
CA ILE A 257 -1.63 9.08 -15.97
C ILE A 257 -1.93 8.17 -14.79
N ILE A 258 -1.04 8.18 -13.79
CA ILE A 258 -1.30 7.57 -12.48
C ILE A 258 -1.21 8.64 -11.39
N THR A 259 -2.18 8.61 -10.47
CA THR A 259 -2.22 9.49 -9.28
C THR A 259 -2.88 8.79 -8.10
N GLU A 260 -3.08 9.53 -7.01
CA GLU A 260 -3.69 9.06 -5.77
C GLU A 260 -4.82 9.99 -5.30
N CYS A 261 -5.75 9.47 -4.52
CA CYS A 261 -6.81 10.27 -3.89
C CYS A 261 -7.06 9.85 -2.44
N PRO A 262 -6.61 10.64 -1.45
CA PRO A 262 -5.55 11.66 -1.50
C PRO A 262 -4.14 11.08 -1.70
N THR A 263 -3.15 11.92 -2.02
CA THR A 263 -1.73 11.49 -2.10
C THR A 263 -1.13 11.11 -0.75
N ASN A 264 -0.21 10.15 -0.74
CA ASN A 264 0.54 9.73 0.46
C ASN A 264 1.97 10.30 0.45
N PRO A 265 2.41 11.11 1.45
CA PRO A 265 1.79 11.37 2.76
C PRO A 265 1.18 12.79 2.89
N LEU A 266 1.21 13.62 1.83
CA LEU A 266 0.84 15.03 1.88
C LEU A 266 -0.68 15.28 1.83
N LEU A 267 -1.44 14.26 1.45
CA LEU A 267 -2.91 14.25 1.43
C LEU A 267 -3.52 15.28 0.48
N LEU A 268 -2.79 15.58 -0.61
CA LEU A 268 -3.26 16.46 -1.67
C LEU A 268 -4.33 15.77 -2.50
N VAL A 269 -5.29 16.54 -2.99
CA VAL A 269 -6.40 16.05 -3.79
C VAL A 269 -6.51 16.88 -5.06
N PRO A 270 -6.21 16.29 -6.24
CA PRO A 270 -6.44 16.95 -7.53
C PRO A 270 -7.90 17.37 -7.69
N ASP A 271 -8.16 18.41 -8.49
CA ASP A 271 -9.53 18.68 -8.94
C ASP A 271 -9.93 17.64 -10.00
N TYR A 272 -10.66 16.61 -9.58
CA TYR A 272 -11.01 15.48 -10.44
C TYR A 272 -11.96 15.85 -11.60
N GLU A 273 -12.77 16.90 -11.45
CA GLU A 273 -13.63 17.36 -12.54
C GLU A 273 -12.80 18.03 -13.65
N LYS A 274 -11.84 18.88 -13.26
CA LYS A 274 -10.88 19.48 -14.19
C LYS A 274 -9.96 18.42 -14.79
N LEU A 275 -9.44 17.50 -13.97
CA LEU A 275 -8.57 16.41 -14.42
C LEU A 275 -9.29 15.51 -15.43
N LYS A 276 -10.56 15.15 -15.19
CA LYS A 276 -11.39 14.40 -16.15
C LYS A 276 -11.49 15.13 -17.49
N SER A 277 -11.77 16.43 -17.45
CA SER A 277 -11.88 17.26 -18.65
C SER A 277 -10.58 17.26 -19.47
N ILE A 278 -9.42 17.33 -18.79
CA ILE A 278 -8.10 17.28 -19.42
C ILE A 278 -7.87 15.91 -20.08
N VAL A 279 -8.04 14.81 -19.33
CA VAL A 279 -7.72 13.46 -19.84
C VAL A 279 -8.65 13.02 -20.97
N ASP A 280 -9.92 13.45 -20.94
CA ASP A 280 -10.86 13.22 -22.04
C ASP A 280 -10.48 13.95 -23.31
N HIS A 281 -10.09 15.23 -23.18
CA HIS A 281 -9.68 16.05 -24.31
C HIS A 281 -8.49 15.41 -25.06
N TYR A 282 -7.48 14.95 -24.31
CA TYR A 282 -6.29 14.32 -24.86
C TYR A 282 -6.40 12.81 -25.09
N LYS A 283 -7.53 12.19 -24.69
CA LYS A 283 -7.77 10.74 -24.78
C LYS A 283 -6.66 9.92 -24.11
N ILE A 284 -6.40 10.22 -22.84
CA ILE A 284 -5.38 9.55 -22.02
C ILE A 284 -6.07 8.81 -20.87
N PRO A 285 -5.76 7.53 -20.61
CA PRO A 285 -6.37 6.81 -19.49
C PRO A 285 -5.82 7.29 -18.15
N LEU A 286 -6.68 7.30 -17.13
CA LEU A 286 -6.38 7.71 -15.76
C LEU A 286 -6.58 6.56 -14.77
N ILE A 287 -5.48 6.17 -14.11
CA ILE A 287 -5.47 5.24 -12.96
C ILE A 287 -5.36 6.04 -11.67
N VAL A 288 -6.22 5.76 -10.70
CA VAL A 288 -6.17 6.40 -9.38
C VAL A 288 -6.16 5.39 -8.26
N ASP A 289 -5.12 5.44 -7.43
CA ASP A 289 -5.06 4.67 -6.18
C ASP A 289 -5.75 5.44 -5.04
N ILE A 290 -6.82 4.87 -4.50
CA ILE A 290 -7.63 5.49 -3.44
C ILE A 290 -7.33 4.96 -2.05
N SER A 291 -6.28 4.15 -1.88
CA SER A 291 -6.02 3.39 -0.64
C SER A 291 -5.98 4.24 0.64
N VAL A 292 -5.61 5.51 0.54
CA VAL A 292 -5.51 6.46 1.66
C VAL A 292 -6.88 6.90 2.20
N ALA A 293 -7.92 6.86 1.38
CA ALA A 293 -9.30 7.17 1.78
C ALA A 293 -10.19 5.92 1.74
N GLY A 294 -10.18 5.20 0.63
CA GLY A 294 -10.93 3.98 0.40
C GLY A 294 -12.36 4.20 -0.11
N SER A 295 -12.93 3.14 -0.68
CA SER A 295 -14.24 3.20 -1.33
C SER A 295 -15.38 3.57 -0.39
N ALA A 296 -15.22 3.33 0.92
CA ALA A 296 -16.26 3.60 1.91
C ALA A 296 -16.50 5.10 2.17
N ILE A 297 -15.55 5.99 1.84
CA ILE A 297 -15.69 7.43 2.12
C ILE A 297 -15.61 8.34 0.89
N ILE A 298 -15.01 7.88 -0.21
CA ILE A 298 -14.95 8.64 -1.47
C ILE A 298 -15.56 7.86 -2.65
N ASN A 299 -15.99 8.61 -3.66
CA ASN A 299 -16.36 8.10 -4.97
C ASN A 299 -15.80 9.00 -6.07
N ILE A 300 -14.72 8.56 -6.71
CA ILE A 300 -14.13 9.25 -7.87
C ILE A 300 -14.45 8.57 -9.20
N LEU A 301 -15.22 7.49 -9.19
CA LEU A 301 -15.49 6.67 -10.38
C LEU A 301 -16.04 7.49 -11.57
N PRO A 302 -16.90 8.53 -11.38
CA PRO A 302 -17.35 9.37 -12.49
C PRO A 302 -16.22 10.08 -13.26
N TYR A 303 -15.05 10.26 -12.66
CA TYR A 303 -13.96 11.09 -13.16
C TYR A 303 -12.74 10.29 -13.65
N VAL A 304 -12.78 8.97 -13.59
CA VAL A 304 -11.60 8.12 -13.81
C VAL A 304 -11.93 6.86 -14.58
N ASP A 305 -10.91 6.22 -15.15
CA ASP A 305 -11.06 4.98 -15.90
C ASP A 305 -10.88 3.75 -15.02
N VAL A 306 -9.90 3.80 -14.13
CA VAL A 306 -9.56 2.71 -13.21
C VAL A 306 -9.31 3.27 -11.82
N ILE A 307 -9.98 2.69 -10.83
CA ILE A 307 -9.65 2.87 -9.42
C ILE A 307 -8.92 1.62 -8.94
N VAL A 308 -7.88 1.82 -8.14
CA VAL A 308 -7.23 0.75 -7.37
C VAL A 308 -7.37 1.04 -5.89
N GLU A 309 -7.68 0.02 -5.09
CA GLU A 309 -7.77 0.12 -3.65
C GLU A 309 -7.02 -1.03 -2.98
N SER A 310 -6.13 -0.72 -2.04
CA SER A 310 -5.52 -1.71 -1.16
C SER A 310 -6.48 -2.04 -0.02
N LEU A 311 -7.17 -3.18 -0.14
CA LEU A 311 -8.05 -3.70 0.91
C LEU A 311 -7.29 -4.15 2.16
N THR A 312 -5.96 -4.30 2.07
CA THR A 312 -5.04 -4.42 3.22
C THR A 312 -5.19 -3.32 4.28
N LYS A 313 -5.70 -2.15 3.87
CA LYS A 313 -5.80 -0.94 4.71
C LYS A 313 -7.13 -0.93 5.46
N PHE A 314 -7.92 0.12 5.28
CA PHE A 314 -9.15 0.37 6.03
C PHE A 314 -10.22 -0.72 5.87
N ALA A 315 -10.29 -1.39 4.72
CA ALA A 315 -11.24 -2.49 4.50
C ALA A 315 -10.95 -3.69 5.41
N CYS A 316 -9.68 -4.08 5.55
CA CYS A 316 -9.24 -5.08 6.53
C CYS A 316 -9.31 -4.52 7.96
N GLY A 317 -8.71 -3.36 8.23
CA GLY A 317 -8.70 -2.74 9.55
C GLY A 317 -7.84 -3.46 10.61
N ASN A 318 -7.70 -4.79 10.55
CA ASN A 318 -6.90 -5.53 11.53
C ASN A 318 -5.41 -5.59 11.18
N GLY A 319 -5.03 -5.36 9.92
CA GLY A 319 -3.64 -5.37 9.49
C GLY A 319 -3.01 -6.77 9.44
N ASP A 320 -3.75 -7.79 8.99
CA ASP A 320 -3.34 -9.21 9.04
C ASP A 320 -3.57 -9.99 7.73
N LEU A 321 -3.80 -9.29 6.63
CA LEU A 321 -3.91 -9.87 5.29
C LEU A 321 -3.48 -8.87 4.22
N MET A 322 -3.15 -9.38 3.04
CA MET A 322 -3.00 -8.55 1.85
C MET A 322 -4.12 -8.85 0.87
N MET A 323 -4.74 -7.81 0.34
CA MET A 323 -5.68 -7.89 -0.77
C MET A 323 -5.79 -6.53 -1.45
N GLY A 324 -6.13 -6.52 -2.73
CA GLY A 324 -6.48 -5.32 -3.48
C GLY A 324 -7.80 -5.48 -4.24
N ALA A 325 -8.31 -4.37 -4.74
CA ALA A 325 -9.41 -4.32 -5.69
C ALA A 325 -9.03 -3.41 -6.86
N VAL A 326 -9.35 -3.85 -8.06
CA VAL A 326 -9.35 -3.02 -9.27
C VAL A 326 -10.80 -2.79 -9.66
N ILE A 327 -11.23 -1.54 -9.62
CA ILE A 327 -12.59 -1.12 -9.97
C ILE A 327 -12.53 -0.44 -11.33
N LEU A 328 -13.09 -1.09 -12.35
CA LEU A 328 -13.10 -0.64 -13.73
C LEU A 328 -14.40 0.11 -14.03
N ASN A 329 -14.27 1.34 -14.50
CA ASN A 329 -15.42 2.15 -14.90
C ASN A 329 -16.02 1.61 -16.20
N LYS A 330 -17.24 1.06 -16.14
CA LYS A 330 -17.93 0.53 -17.33
C LYS A 330 -18.25 1.60 -18.38
N ASN A 331 -18.31 2.87 -17.97
CA ASN A 331 -18.54 4.01 -18.86
C ASN A 331 -17.24 4.59 -19.45
N SER A 332 -16.08 4.04 -19.08
CA SER A 332 -14.79 4.42 -19.66
C SER A 332 -14.68 3.94 -21.11
N ASN A 333 -14.09 4.78 -21.97
CA ASN A 333 -13.74 4.42 -23.34
C ASN A 333 -12.71 3.27 -23.41
N TRP A 334 -12.01 2.96 -22.32
CA TRP A 334 -10.98 1.93 -22.23
C TRP A 334 -11.52 0.58 -21.71
N PHE A 335 -12.76 0.53 -21.23
CA PHE A 335 -13.30 -0.60 -20.47
C PHE A 335 -13.23 -1.94 -21.22
N SER A 336 -13.65 -1.96 -22.48
CA SER A 336 -13.70 -3.18 -23.29
C SER A 336 -12.31 -3.76 -23.60
N GLU A 337 -11.31 -2.90 -23.75
CA GLU A 337 -9.92 -3.30 -24.01
C GLU A 337 -9.20 -3.71 -22.71
N ILE A 338 -9.42 -2.98 -21.60
CA ILE A 338 -8.69 -3.22 -20.35
C ILE A 338 -9.19 -4.44 -19.59
N LEU A 339 -10.50 -4.71 -19.58
CA LEU A 339 -11.10 -5.79 -18.78
C LEU A 339 -10.44 -7.18 -19.01
N PRO A 340 -10.30 -7.68 -20.25
CA PRO A 340 -9.69 -8.99 -20.48
C PRO A 340 -8.21 -9.03 -20.06
N LEU A 341 -7.44 -7.99 -20.35
CA LEU A 341 -6.02 -7.89 -19.98
C LEU A 341 -5.85 -7.81 -18.46
N CYS A 342 -6.69 -7.04 -17.78
CA CYS A 342 -6.62 -6.89 -16.34
C CYS A 342 -6.93 -8.24 -15.64
N LYS A 343 -7.90 -9.01 -16.14
CA LYS A 343 -8.19 -10.38 -15.66
C LYS A 343 -7.01 -11.34 -15.88
N GLU A 344 -6.20 -11.14 -16.92
CA GLU A 344 -4.98 -11.91 -17.16
C GLU A 344 -3.89 -11.56 -16.15
N TRP A 345 -3.66 -10.27 -15.88
CA TRP A 345 -2.59 -9.80 -15.01
C TRP A 345 -2.88 -9.88 -13.50
N ILE A 346 -4.14 -10.02 -13.10
CA ILE A 346 -4.50 -10.14 -11.69
C ILE A 346 -4.08 -11.50 -11.13
N GLU A 347 -3.34 -11.49 -10.03
CA GLU A 347 -3.18 -12.64 -9.14
C GLU A 347 -4.39 -12.69 -8.21
N LYS A 348 -5.11 -13.82 -8.21
CA LYS A 348 -6.29 -13.96 -7.36
C LYS A 348 -5.88 -14.07 -5.89
N PRO A 349 -6.60 -13.44 -4.96
CA PRO A 349 -6.35 -13.61 -3.53
C PRO A 349 -6.55 -15.07 -3.11
N TYR A 350 -5.80 -15.50 -2.11
CA TYR A 350 -5.95 -16.85 -1.54
C TYR A 350 -7.28 -16.98 -0.80
N PHE A 351 -7.91 -18.15 -0.85
CA PHE A 351 -9.28 -18.30 -0.36
C PHE A 351 -9.41 -17.99 1.14
N ARG A 352 -8.43 -18.38 1.99
CA ARG A 352 -8.46 -18.04 3.42
C ARG A 352 -8.28 -16.53 3.67
N ASP A 353 -7.58 -15.80 2.79
CA ASP A 353 -7.53 -14.34 2.87
C ASP A 353 -8.89 -13.72 2.51
N CYS A 354 -9.63 -14.32 1.57
CA CYS A 354 -11.01 -13.94 1.30
C CYS A 354 -11.92 -14.22 2.50
N GLU A 355 -11.81 -15.39 3.14
CA GLU A 355 -12.59 -15.70 4.34
C GLU A 355 -12.30 -14.73 5.49
N ARG A 356 -11.03 -14.35 5.67
CA ARG A 356 -10.63 -13.36 6.68
C ARG A 356 -11.15 -11.97 6.33
N LEU A 357 -10.97 -11.50 5.09
CA LEU A 357 -11.46 -10.17 4.70
C LEU A 357 -12.97 -10.09 4.73
N ALA A 358 -13.69 -11.14 4.33
CA ALA A 358 -15.15 -11.18 4.39
C ALA A 358 -15.69 -11.07 5.82
N TYR A 359 -14.93 -11.50 6.83
CA TYR A 359 -15.24 -11.24 8.22
C TYR A 359 -14.98 -9.78 8.60
N GLU A 360 -13.82 -9.24 8.24
CA GLU A 360 -13.35 -7.91 8.65
C GLU A 360 -14.04 -6.73 7.93
N ILE A 361 -14.40 -6.89 6.65
CA ILE A 361 -14.95 -5.82 5.81
C ILE A 361 -16.37 -5.42 6.20
N LYS A 362 -17.05 -6.23 7.03
CA LYS A 362 -18.40 -5.95 7.54
C LYS A 362 -18.47 -4.64 8.32
N ASP A 363 -17.38 -4.30 9.03
CA ASP A 363 -17.28 -3.08 9.83
C ASP A 363 -16.59 -1.93 9.09
N TYR A 364 -16.29 -2.08 7.79
CA TYR A 364 -15.50 -1.12 7.02
C TYR A 364 -16.01 0.32 7.14
N GLU A 365 -17.30 0.56 6.85
CA GLU A 365 -17.92 1.90 6.89
C GLU A 365 -17.90 2.49 8.31
N LYS A 366 -18.36 1.71 9.30
CA LYS A 366 -18.37 2.13 10.70
C LYS A 366 -16.97 2.49 11.21
N ARG A 367 -15.97 1.69 10.83
CA ARG A 367 -14.57 1.89 11.18
C ARG A 367 -14.04 3.20 10.63
N VAL A 368 -14.20 3.46 9.33
CA VAL A 368 -13.67 4.69 8.71
C VAL A 368 -14.39 5.95 9.20
N PHE A 369 -15.68 5.86 9.55
CA PHE A 369 -16.40 7.00 10.13
C PHE A 369 -15.84 7.34 11.51
N LYS A 370 -15.63 6.33 12.37
CA LYS A 370 -15.01 6.53 13.67
C LYS A 370 -13.59 7.09 13.56
N ILE A 371 -12.80 6.56 12.62
CA ILE A 371 -11.45 7.06 12.34
C ILE A 371 -11.49 8.53 11.87
N SER A 372 -12.40 8.89 10.96
CA SER A 372 -12.56 10.26 10.46
C SER A 372 -12.84 11.25 11.60
N GLU A 373 -13.69 10.89 12.57
CA GLU A 373 -13.93 11.70 13.76
C GLU A 373 -12.65 11.91 14.58
N ASN A 374 -11.87 10.85 14.79
CA ASN A 374 -10.62 10.89 15.53
C ASN A 374 -9.56 11.73 14.80
N VAL A 375 -9.46 11.62 13.48
CA VAL A 375 -8.57 12.44 12.64
C VAL A 375 -8.85 13.92 12.84
N LYS A 376 -10.13 14.32 12.77
CA LYS A 376 -10.50 15.72 12.97
C LYS A 376 -10.04 16.26 14.33
N LYS A 377 -10.31 15.52 15.41
CA LYS A 377 -9.91 15.90 16.77
C LYS A 377 -8.39 16.02 16.91
N LEU A 378 -7.64 15.05 16.38
CA LEU A 378 -6.19 15.08 16.41
C LEU A 378 -5.61 16.22 15.58
N ALA A 379 -6.14 16.47 14.38
CA ALA A 379 -5.69 17.56 13.53
C ALA A 379 -5.94 18.93 14.19
N GLU A 380 -7.11 19.14 14.80
CA GLU A 380 -7.43 20.36 15.56
C GLU A 380 -6.53 20.54 16.79
N PHE A 381 -6.18 19.44 17.46
CA PHE A 381 -5.21 19.43 18.56
C PHE A 381 -3.82 19.85 18.07
N PHE A 382 -3.26 19.13 17.07
CA PHE A 382 -1.91 19.36 16.55
C PHE A 382 -1.74 20.77 16.00
N SER A 383 -2.75 21.31 15.34
CA SER A 383 -2.72 22.67 14.76
C SER A 383 -2.54 23.78 15.80
N LYS A 384 -2.74 23.47 17.09
CA LYS A 384 -2.61 24.42 18.21
C LYS A 384 -1.38 24.16 19.09
N GLN A 385 -0.60 23.11 18.82
CA GLN A 385 0.50 22.74 19.71
C GLN A 385 1.79 23.48 19.39
N PRO A 386 2.53 23.98 20.41
CA PRO A 386 3.91 24.35 20.22
C PRO A 386 4.72 23.11 19.82
N GLY A 387 5.69 23.28 18.92
CA GLY A 387 6.49 22.16 18.40
C GLY A 387 5.94 21.48 17.14
N ILE A 388 4.72 21.82 16.71
CA ILE A 388 4.16 21.42 15.41
C ILE A 388 4.25 22.60 14.45
N ARG A 389 4.91 22.41 13.31
CA ARG A 389 5.06 23.42 12.25
C ARG A 389 3.88 23.41 11.28
N LYS A 390 3.48 22.23 10.82
CA LYS A 390 2.38 22.05 9.85
C LYS A 390 1.65 20.74 10.11
N VAL A 391 0.35 20.74 9.84
CA VAL A 391 -0.51 19.56 9.85
C VAL A 391 -1.08 19.37 8.45
N PHE A 392 -0.85 18.19 7.87
CA PHE A 392 -1.40 17.77 6.60
C PHE A 392 -2.53 16.79 6.86
N TRP A 393 -3.72 17.10 6.37
CA TRP A 393 -4.92 16.28 6.50
C TRP A 393 -5.95 16.77 5.49
N THR A 394 -6.97 15.97 5.19
CA THR A 394 -7.96 16.38 4.17
C THR A 394 -8.90 17.50 4.62
N GLY A 395 -8.80 17.95 5.87
CA GLY A 395 -9.44 19.19 6.35
C GLY A 395 -8.59 20.45 6.17
N ALA A 396 -7.34 20.31 5.71
CA ALA A 396 -6.46 21.46 5.44
C ALA A 396 -6.90 22.22 4.18
N ILE A 397 -6.64 23.53 4.14
CA ILE A 397 -7.09 24.43 3.07
C ILE A 397 -6.66 23.96 1.66
N ASP A 398 -5.45 23.41 1.54
CA ASP A 398 -4.86 22.95 0.28
C ASP A 398 -5.57 21.71 -0.31
N SER A 399 -6.46 21.06 0.43
CA SER A 399 -7.07 19.78 0.02
C SER A 399 -8.56 19.69 0.31
N PHE A 400 -9.08 20.46 1.27
CA PHE A 400 -10.44 20.36 1.77
C PHE A 400 -11.48 20.52 0.65
N GLN A 401 -11.38 21.56 -0.17
CA GLN A 401 -12.39 21.82 -1.20
C GLN A 401 -12.47 20.67 -2.22
N ASN A 402 -11.33 20.21 -2.73
CA ASN A 402 -11.31 19.11 -3.71
C ASN A 402 -11.69 17.77 -3.08
N PHE A 403 -11.30 17.52 -1.83
CA PHE A 403 -11.72 16.31 -1.13
C PHE A 403 -13.23 16.26 -0.94
N GLN A 404 -13.85 17.37 -0.50
CA GLN A 404 -15.31 17.43 -0.29
C GLN A 404 -16.12 17.16 -1.57
N LYS A 405 -15.59 17.50 -2.76
CA LYS A 405 -16.25 17.20 -4.05
C LYS A 405 -16.38 15.70 -4.32
N VAL A 406 -15.49 14.87 -3.75
CA VAL A 406 -15.42 13.44 -4.03
C VAL A 406 -15.85 12.57 -2.86
N THR A 407 -16.12 13.17 -1.69
CA THR A 407 -16.59 12.44 -0.50
C THR A 407 -18.05 12.06 -0.56
N ARG A 408 -18.38 10.94 0.08
CA ARG A 408 -19.75 10.43 0.20
C ARG A 408 -20.59 11.15 1.26
N LEU A 409 -19.91 11.68 2.28
CA LEU A 409 -20.53 12.40 3.39
C LEU A 409 -19.85 13.76 3.58
N PRO A 410 -20.61 14.82 3.86
CA PRO A 410 -20.03 16.12 4.21
C PRO A 410 -19.12 16.01 5.43
N ASN A 411 -17.98 16.72 5.39
CA ASN A 411 -16.99 16.81 6.46
C ASN A 411 -16.37 15.47 6.91
N ILE A 412 -16.46 14.41 6.08
CA ILE A 412 -15.67 13.20 6.29
C ILE A 412 -14.22 13.44 5.87
N HIS A 413 -13.29 12.77 6.55
CA HIS A 413 -11.85 12.90 6.35
C HIS A 413 -11.22 11.52 6.12
N SER A 414 -10.08 11.48 5.42
CA SER A 414 -9.30 10.25 5.29
C SER A 414 -8.69 9.85 6.64
N GLY A 415 -8.43 8.56 6.84
CA GLY A 415 -7.93 8.06 8.13
C GLY A 415 -6.45 8.29 8.42
N VAL A 416 -5.81 9.16 7.64
CA VAL A 416 -4.40 9.48 7.74
C VAL A 416 -4.26 10.99 7.89
N LEU A 417 -3.34 11.42 8.75
CA LEU A 417 -2.82 12.78 8.81
C LEU A 417 -1.30 12.72 8.90
N SER A 418 -0.62 13.82 8.56
CA SER A 418 0.82 13.96 8.78
C SER A 418 1.08 15.22 9.59
N ILE A 419 2.08 15.17 10.47
CA ILE A 419 2.57 16.33 11.22
C ILE A 419 4.02 16.58 10.86
N GLU A 420 4.40 17.84 10.87
CA GLU A 420 5.77 18.28 10.67
C GLU A 420 6.25 18.96 11.95
N LEU A 421 7.31 18.41 12.55
CA LEU A 421 7.82 18.92 13.82
C LEU A 421 8.77 20.11 13.62
N SER A 422 8.64 21.10 14.50
CA SER A 422 9.65 22.15 14.70
C SER A 422 10.65 21.83 15.82
N THR A 423 10.44 20.71 16.53
CA THR A 423 11.33 20.17 17.56
C THR A 423 12.17 19.01 17.03
N SER A 424 12.96 18.37 17.91
CA SER A 424 13.74 17.18 17.57
C SER A 424 12.83 16.00 17.25
N LEU A 425 12.93 15.49 16.03
CA LEU A 425 12.22 14.29 15.57
C LEU A 425 12.51 13.08 16.46
N GLU A 426 13.79 12.84 16.75
CA GLU A 426 14.25 11.72 17.57
C GLU A 426 13.63 11.76 18.97
N LYS A 427 13.75 12.90 19.67
CA LYS A 427 13.20 13.03 21.03
C LYS A 427 11.69 12.82 21.07
N PHE A 428 10.95 13.37 20.11
CA PHE A 428 9.51 13.17 20.03
C PHE A 428 9.16 11.70 19.74
N TYR A 429 9.78 11.11 18.71
CA TYR A 429 9.45 9.78 18.23
C TYR A 429 9.79 8.70 19.26
N ASP A 430 10.96 8.79 19.89
CA ASP A 430 11.43 7.82 20.86
C ASP A 430 10.65 7.91 22.18
N ARG A 431 10.16 9.11 22.55
CA ARG A 431 9.30 9.33 23.72
C ARG A 431 7.85 8.86 23.50
N LEU A 432 7.36 8.86 22.26
CA LEU A 432 6.00 8.45 21.95
C LEU A 432 5.78 6.95 22.26
N THR A 433 4.76 6.62 23.05
CA THR A 433 4.49 5.23 23.49
C THR A 433 3.48 4.50 22.59
N LEU A 434 2.89 5.20 21.63
CA LEU A 434 1.97 4.63 20.65
C LEU A 434 2.70 3.70 19.67
N LEU A 435 1.93 2.85 18.99
CA LEU A 435 2.47 1.91 18.01
C LEU A 435 3.18 2.66 16.87
N LYS A 436 4.33 2.11 16.48
CA LYS A 436 5.27 2.70 15.54
C LYS A 436 5.70 1.67 14.52
N GLY A 437 5.47 1.93 13.24
CA GLY A 437 5.74 0.94 12.20
C GLY A 437 5.20 1.33 10.83
N PRO A 438 5.54 0.56 9.78
CA PRO A 438 5.01 0.78 8.43
C PRO A 438 3.54 0.37 8.32
N SER A 439 2.92 0.63 7.16
CA SER A 439 1.48 0.47 6.89
C SER A 439 0.59 1.52 7.58
N PHE A 440 -0.72 1.44 7.29
CA PHE A 440 -1.77 2.33 7.77
C PHE A 440 -3.15 1.67 7.55
N GLY A 441 -4.20 2.35 7.98
CA GLY A 441 -5.59 1.96 7.76
C GLY A 441 -6.10 0.90 8.74
N THR A 442 -5.58 0.92 9.97
CA THR A 442 -5.88 -0.06 11.01
C THR A 442 -6.85 0.47 12.06
N GLU A 443 -7.45 -0.43 12.86
CA GLU A 443 -8.29 -0.06 14.01
C GLU A 443 -7.49 0.53 15.17
N PHE A 444 -6.17 0.33 15.16
CA PHE A 444 -5.20 0.95 16.07
C PHE A 444 -4.37 2.02 15.34
N THR A 445 -3.90 3.01 16.08
CA THR A 445 -3.12 4.14 15.57
C THR A 445 -1.67 3.75 15.32
N LEU A 446 -1.13 4.06 14.14
CA LEU A 446 0.27 3.82 13.76
C LEU A 446 1.01 5.10 13.40
N ASN A 447 2.21 5.25 13.96
CA ASN A 447 3.10 6.39 13.73
C ASN A 447 4.31 5.96 12.90
N MET A 448 4.52 6.62 11.77
CA MET A 448 5.55 6.24 10.80
C MET A 448 6.45 7.42 10.46
N LEU A 449 7.76 7.23 10.57
CA LEU A 449 8.76 8.13 9.98
C LEU A 449 8.78 7.94 8.46
N TYR A 450 7.75 8.46 7.78
CA TYR A 450 7.49 8.17 6.38
C TYR A 450 8.69 8.48 5.48
N VAL A 451 9.28 9.66 5.64
CA VAL A 451 10.37 10.12 4.76
C VAL A 451 11.62 9.24 4.92
N TYR A 452 11.91 8.79 6.15
CA TYR A 452 13.01 7.85 6.40
C TYR A 452 12.75 6.49 5.75
N LEU A 453 11.55 5.93 5.91
CA LEU A 453 11.23 4.59 5.39
C LEU A 453 10.95 4.54 3.88
N ALA A 454 10.55 5.66 3.27
CA ALA A 454 10.22 5.72 1.83
C ALA A 454 11.35 6.31 0.98
N HIS A 455 12.20 7.16 1.57
CA HIS A 455 13.18 7.98 0.86
C HIS A 455 14.52 8.08 1.60
N TYR A 456 14.94 7.01 2.29
CA TYR A 456 16.16 6.99 3.11
C TYR A 456 17.39 7.55 2.38
N ASP A 457 17.62 7.11 1.13
CA ASP A 457 18.74 7.56 0.30
C ASP A 457 18.80 9.08 0.13
N LEU A 458 17.64 9.75 0.08
CA LEU A 458 17.55 11.21 0.01
C LEU A 458 17.70 11.86 1.40
N VAL A 459 17.23 11.20 2.45
CA VAL A 459 17.30 11.70 3.83
C VAL A 459 18.74 11.74 4.36
N ILE A 460 19.63 10.85 3.92
CA ILE A 460 21.01 10.82 4.40
C ILE A 460 21.95 11.79 3.65
N GLN A 461 21.46 12.48 2.62
CA GLN A 461 22.22 13.43 1.81
C GLN A 461 21.68 14.85 1.99
N ASP A 462 22.56 15.86 2.10
CA ASP A 462 22.12 17.24 2.31
C ASP A 462 21.32 17.78 1.11
N GLU A 463 21.76 17.49 -0.12
CA GLU A 463 21.04 17.83 -1.34
C GLU A 463 19.68 17.11 -1.40
N GLY A 464 19.64 15.83 -1.01
CA GLY A 464 18.41 15.05 -0.96
C GLY A 464 17.41 15.61 0.06
N ARG A 465 17.87 16.01 1.25
CA ARG A 465 17.05 16.70 2.25
C ARG A 465 16.51 18.03 1.72
N LYS A 466 17.32 18.79 0.99
CA LYS A 466 16.89 20.05 0.38
C LYS A 466 15.80 19.80 -0.68
N PHE A 467 16.03 18.86 -1.59
CA PHE A 467 15.07 18.46 -2.61
C PHE A 467 13.73 18.00 -2.00
N LEU A 468 13.79 17.16 -0.97
CA LEU A 468 12.60 16.70 -0.24
C LEU A 468 11.81 17.89 0.35
N LYS A 469 12.49 18.83 1.02
CA LYS A 469 11.86 20.04 1.59
C LYS A 469 11.24 20.95 0.53
N GLU A 470 11.91 21.14 -0.61
CA GLU A 470 11.38 21.93 -1.74
C GLU A 470 10.08 21.33 -2.30
N ASN A 471 9.91 20.00 -2.17
CA ASN A 471 8.70 19.27 -2.55
C ASN A 471 7.71 19.04 -1.37
N GLY A 472 7.90 19.73 -0.24
CA GLY A 472 6.99 19.67 0.91
C GLY A 472 7.14 18.44 1.81
N LEU A 473 8.18 17.61 1.61
CA LEU A 473 8.47 16.41 2.41
C LEU A 473 9.62 16.67 3.38
N ASP A 474 9.39 17.42 4.45
CA ASP A 474 10.45 17.63 5.44
C ASP A 474 10.83 16.31 6.14
N PRO A 475 12.13 16.01 6.34
CA PRO A 475 12.57 14.84 7.10
C PRO A 475 11.99 14.74 8.53
N ASN A 476 11.51 15.84 9.12
CA ASN A 476 10.81 15.88 10.40
C ASN A 476 9.30 15.56 10.30
N LEU A 477 8.82 15.09 9.14
CA LEU A 477 7.45 14.67 8.93
C LEU A 477 7.20 13.27 9.52
N ILE A 478 6.12 13.18 10.30
CA ILE A 478 5.58 11.93 10.83
C ILE A 478 4.19 11.72 10.23
N ARG A 479 3.98 10.56 9.60
CA ARG A 479 2.66 10.15 9.14
C ARG A 479 1.98 9.36 10.26
N ILE A 480 0.74 9.74 10.55
CA ILE A 480 -0.10 9.14 11.57
C ILE A 480 -1.30 8.50 10.88
N SER A 481 -1.37 7.17 10.93
CA SER A 481 -2.59 6.42 10.61
C SER A 481 -3.45 6.37 11.85
N VAL A 482 -4.56 7.08 11.87
CA VAL A 482 -5.41 7.19 13.05
C VAL A 482 -6.33 5.97 13.14
N GLY A 483 -6.40 5.37 14.32
CA GLY A 483 -7.29 4.25 14.62
C GLY A 483 -8.60 4.67 15.28
N THR A 484 -9.26 3.68 15.88
CA THR A 484 -10.59 3.79 16.51
C THR A 484 -10.52 4.00 18.02
N GLU A 485 -9.32 4.18 18.58
CA GLU A 485 -9.12 4.40 20.02
C GLU A 485 -9.84 5.66 20.53
N ASP A 486 -9.91 5.81 21.85
CA ASP A 486 -10.37 7.07 22.43
C ASP A 486 -9.41 8.21 22.04
N PRO A 487 -9.88 9.24 21.33
CA PRO A 487 -9.03 10.33 20.88
C PRO A 487 -8.41 11.12 22.04
N GLU A 488 -9.03 11.18 23.22
CA GLU A 488 -8.45 11.90 24.35
C GLU A 488 -7.17 11.22 24.86
N LEU A 489 -7.15 9.88 24.86
CA LEU A 489 -5.99 9.11 25.29
C LEU A 489 -4.86 9.15 24.26
N LEU A 490 -5.20 9.21 22.97
CA LEU A 490 -4.21 9.50 21.92
C LEU A 490 -3.59 10.90 22.13
N ILE A 491 -4.43 11.92 22.38
CA ILE A 491 -3.99 13.29 22.64
C ILE A 491 -3.07 13.37 23.86
N GLU A 492 -3.38 12.67 24.94
CA GLU A 492 -2.54 12.62 26.14
C GLU A 492 -1.12 12.08 25.85
N GLU A 493 -1.00 11.01 25.06
CA GLU A 493 0.31 10.47 24.69
C GLU A 493 1.09 11.41 23.77
N TYR A 494 0.42 12.07 22.82
CA TYR A 494 1.06 13.08 21.98
C TYR A 494 1.51 14.30 22.76
N LYS A 495 0.73 14.78 23.75
CA LYS A 495 1.14 15.87 24.66
C LYS A 495 2.44 15.52 25.38
N LYS A 496 2.50 14.33 25.99
CA LYS A 496 3.70 13.85 26.67
C LYS A 496 4.90 13.83 25.73
N ALA A 497 4.73 13.35 24.48
CA ALA A 497 5.80 13.33 23.50
C ALA A 497 6.26 14.73 23.04
N LEU A 498 5.39 15.75 23.07
CA LEU A 498 5.70 17.12 22.66
C LEU A 498 6.43 17.97 23.73
N GLU A 499 6.45 17.55 24.99
CA GLU A 499 7.13 18.24 26.10
C GLU A 499 8.69 18.12 26.03
N VAL A 500 9.28 18.06 24.84
CA VAL A 500 10.71 17.75 24.59
C VAL A 500 11.59 18.95 24.29
#